data_AF-A0A838BPQ0-F1
#
_entry.id   AF-A0A838BPQ0-F1
#
_cell.length_a   1.000
_cell.length_b   1.000
_cell.length_c   1.000
_cell.angle_alpha   90.00
_cell.angle_beta   90.00
_cell.angle_gamma   90.00
#
_symmetry.space_group_name_H-M   'P 1'
#
loop_
_entity.id
_entity.type
_entity.pdbx_description
1 polymer ?
#
loop_
_entity_poly.entity_id
_entity_poly.type
_entity_poly.pdbx_seq_one_letter_code
_entity_poly.pdbx_strand_id
1 'polypeptide(L)'
;MTVHCFLRGRSFFDHVLAHLGRVLHPALEALTVERIIVTRTPERRGSSISRLTISGLAVAAITGWGAYAYSVLSSTQLEQQVSGQTAALREYQAQFLSERRKAENEAGEIRKLQEQLALAKGEIEQLTVKHTETEASLSAAREQLASLQDIHAPPALDGAVALRGVTPLPTKQDVIAAQKALTDLGFGKLEADGVVGATTRQAIEEYQRLVGLTVTGQLHAQTLQSLMRSAKVVAAQNERTE
;
A
#
# COMPACT_ATOMS: atom_id res chain seq x y z
N MET A 1 40.56 -5.55 3.31
CA MET A 1 41.83 -6.25 3.68
C MET A 1 41.84 -7.75 3.33
N THR A 2 40.72 -8.34 2.89
CA THR A 2 40.61 -9.78 2.59
C THR A 2 41.11 -10.19 1.19
N VAL A 3 41.00 -9.28 0.20
CA VAL A 3 41.40 -9.55 -1.20
C VAL A 3 42.92 -9.72 -1.36
N HIS A 4 43.72 -9.03 -0.54
CA HIS A 4 45.18 -9.10 -0.62
C HIS A 4 45.77 -10.42 -0.06
N CYS A 5 45.04 -11.12 0.83
CA CYS A 5 45.43 -12.46 1.28
C CYS A 5 45.17 -13.53 0.21
N PHE A 6 44.08 -13.40 -0.56
CA PHE A 6 43.72 -14.36 -1.61
C PHE A 6 44.70 -14.35 -2.79
N LEU A 7 45.15 -13.17 -3.21
CA LEU A 7 46.14 -13.02 -4.30
C LEU A 7 47.51 -13.61 -3.92
N ARG A 8 47.91 -13.52 -2.65
CA ARG A 8 49.22 -14.01 -2.17
C ARG A 8 49.26 -15.54 -1.99
N GLY A 9 48.11 -16.17 -1.71
CA GLY A 9 47.98 -17.63 -1.68
C GLY A 9 48.06 -18.26 -3.08
N ARG A 10 47.45 -17.63 -4.09
CA ARG A 10 47.47 -18.11 -5.47
C ARG A 10 48.86 -18.02 -6.11
N SER A 11 49.59 -16.94 -5.86
CA SER A 11 50.97 -16.80 -6.39
C SER A 11 51.95 -17.80 -5.76
N PHE A 12 51.78 -18.14 -4.47
CA PHE A 12 52.57 -19.16 -3.79
C PHE A 12 52.32 -20.55 -4.39
N PHE A 13 51.05 -20.84 -4.69
CA PHE A 13 50.64 -22.10 -5.32
C PHE A 13 51.20 -22.27 -6.73
N ASP A 14 51.15 -21.23 -7.56
CA ASP A 14 51.74 -21.23 -8.91
C ASP A 14 53.27 -21.41 -8.86
N HIS A 15 53.95 -20.82 -7.87
CA HIS A 15 55.39 -20.99 -7.68
C HIS A 15 55.76 -22.42 -7.28
N VAL A 16 54.96 -23.06 -6.43
CA VAL A 16 55.16 -24.45 -6.00
C VAL A 16 54.88 -25.43 -7.14
N LEU A 17 53.82 -25.20 -7.93
CA LEU A 17 53.53 -26.01 -9.12
C LEU A 17 54.65 -25.91 -10.17
N ALA A 18 55.16 -24.70 -10.42
CA ALA A 18 56.24 -24.47 -11.36
C ALA A 18 57.58 -25.10 -10.91
N HIS A 19 57.78 -25.27 -9.61
CA HIS A 19 58.97 -25.94 -9.06
C HIS A 19 58.85 -27.47 -9.14
N LEU A 20 57.67 -28.01 -8.82
CA LEU A 20 57.37 -29.45 -8.95
C LEU A 20 57.44 -29.95 -10.39
N GLY A 21 56.94 -29.17 -11.37
CA GLY A 21 57.03 -29.53 -12.79
C GLY A 21 58.47 -29.63 -13.30
N ARG A 22 59.39 -28.83 -12.75
CA ARG A 22 60.82 -28.84 -13.13
C ARG A 22 61.60 -30.02 -12.55
N VAL A 23 61.13 -30.58 -11.43
CA VAL A 23 61.76 -31.72 -10.75
C VAL A 23 61.23 -33.06 -11.27
N LEU A 24 59.97 -33.12 -11.70
CA LEU A 24 59.33 -34.37 -12.15
C LEU A 24 59.57 -34.70 -13.63
N HIS A 25 59.81 -33.71 -14.49
CA HIS A 25 60.03 -33.92 -15.94
C HIS A 25 61.27 -34.78 -16.29
N PRO A 26 62.46 -34.63 -15.67
CA PRO A 26 63.59 -35.49 -16.00
C PRO A 26 63.43 -36.93 -15.47
N ALA A 27 62.55 -37.16 -14.50
CA ALA A 27 62.30 -38.50 -13.95
C ALA A 27 61.40 -39.36 -14.86
N LEU A 28 60.49 -38.74 -15.63
CA LEU A 28 59.60 -39.47 -16.55
C LEU A 28 60.28 -39.82 -17.89
N GLU A 29 61.22 -39.00 -18.37
CA GLU A 29 62.01 -39.36 -19.56
C GLU A 29 62.98 -40.52 -19.31
N ALA A 30 63.52 -40.65 -18.10
CA ALA A 30 64.41 -41.76 -17.72
C ALA A 30 63.70 -43.13 -17.64
N LEU A 31 62.36 -43.16 -17.58
CA LEU A 31 61.58 -44.39 -17.48
C LEU A 31 61.07 -44.94 -18.82
N THR A 32 61.27 -44.22 -19.93
CA THR A 32 60.73 -44.62 -21.25
C THR A 32 61.81 -45.14 -22.22
N VAL A 33 63.11 -45.02 -21.88
CA VAL A 33 64.23 -45.45 -22.75
C VAL A 33 65.31 -46.20 -21.95
N GLU A 34 65.19 -47.52 -21.83
CA GLU A 34 66.32 -48.49 -21.74
C GLU A 34 65.72 -49.92 -21.70
N ARG A 35 65.67 -50.65 -22.81
CA ARG A 35 66.73 -51.58 -23.27
C ARG A 35 67.58 -52.16 -22.14
N ILE A 36 67.39 -53.47 -21.95
CA ILE A 36 68.26 -54.46 -21.31
C ILE A 36 69.73 -54.05 -21.32
N ILE A 37 70.25 -53.63 -20.16
CA ILE A 37 71.66 -53.84 -19.79
C ILE A 37 71.70 -54.31 -18.34
N VAL A 38 72.01 -55.59 -18.19
CA VAL A 38 72.38 -56.22 -16.92
C VAL A 38 73.68 -55.59 -16.44
N THR A 39 73.64 -54.83 -15.34
CA THR A 39 74.83 -54.57 -14.51
C THR A 39 74.53 -54.97 -13.07
N ARG A 40 75.25 -56.00 -12.61
CA ARG A 40 75.45 -56.30 -11.19
C ARG A 40 76.00 -55.05 -10.50
N THR A 41 75.48 -54.69 -9.33
CA THR A 41 76.21 -54.15 -8.15
C THR A 41 75.22 -54.02 -6.97
N PRO A 42 75.66 -53.83 -5.71
CA PRO A 42 75.83 -54.91 -4.75
C PRO A 42 74.83 -54.81 -3.61
N GLU A 43 74.78 -55.88 -2.82
CA GLU A 43 74.02 -56.00 -1.58
C GLU A 43 74.36 -54.88 -0.58
N ARG A 44 73.45 -53.90 -0.42
CA ARG A 44 73.43 -52.97 0.72
C ARG A 44 72.17 -53.19 1.54
N ARG A 45 72.33 -54.01 2.57
CA ARG A 45 71.42 -54.22 3.70
C ARG A 45 71.27 -52.87 4.44
N GLY A 46 70.16 -52.15 4.26
CA GLY A 46 69.99 -50.77 4.79
C GLY A 46 68.54 -50.29 4.88
N SER A 47 67.93 -50.59 6.03
CA SER A 47 66.71 -50.06 6.67
C SER A 47 65.44 -49.85 5.83
N SER A 48 64.48 -50.76 5.97
CA SER A 48 63.03 -50.57 5.68
C SER A 48 62.43 -49.34 6.37
N ILE A 49 63.08 -48.82 7.41
CA ILE A 49 62.67 -47.66 8.21
C ILE A 49 62.57 -46.38 7.36
N SER A 50 63.48 -46.14 6.41
CA SER A 50 63.48 -44.91 5.59
C SER A 50 62.35 -44.88 4.56
N ARG A 51 61.93 -46.04 4.04
CA ARG A 51 60.79 -46.11 3.11
C ARG A 51 59.48 -45.88 3.86
N LEU A 52 59.36 -46.40 5.08
CA LEU A 52 58.18 -46.23 5.94
C LEU A 52 57.98 -44.76 6.36
N THR A 53 59.05 -44.02 6.69
CA THR A 53 58.94 -42.60 7.05
C THR A 53 58.55 -41.73 5.86
N ILE A 54 59.11 -41.99 4.67
CA ILE A 54 58.74 -41.28 3.43
C ILE A 54 57.28 -41.56 3.06
N SER A 55 56.84 -42.82 3.11
CA SER A 55 55.44 -43.17 2.86
C SER A 55 54.49 -42.53 3.88
N GLY A 56 54.87 -42.47 5.16
CA GLY A 56 54.08 -41.81 6.20
C GLY A 56 53.90 -40.31 5.95
N LEU A 57 54.98 -39.61 5.56
CA LEU A 57 54.94 -38.19 5.20
C LEU A 57 54.09 -37.93 3.95
N ALA A 58 54.16 -38.80 2.94
CA ALA A 58 53.35 -38.68 1.74
C ALA A 58 51.86 -38.81 2.05
N VAL A 59 51.47 -39.76 2.90
CA VAL A 59 50.07 -39.91 3.34
C VAL A 59 49.62 -38.68 4.13
N ALA A 60 50.45 -38.19 5.07
CA ALA A 60 50.14 -37.00 5.86
C ALA A 60 49.93 -35.76 4.98
N ALA A 61 50.77 -35.58 3.95
CA ALA A 61 50.64 -34.48 2.99
C ALA A 61 49.33 -34.60 2.19
N ILE A 62 48.98 -35.79 1.70
CA ILE A 62 47.72 -35.99 0.96
C ILE A 62 46.51 -35.72 1.87
N THR A 63 46.52 -36.20 3.11
CA THR A 63 45.44 -35.94 4.07
C THR A 63 45.34 -34.45 4.43
N GLY A 64 46.48 -33.77 4.60
CA GLY A 64 46.52 -32.35 4.90
C GLY A 64 46.00 -31.50 3.74
N TRP A 65 46.38 -31.83 2.51
CA TRP A 65 45.92 -31.16 1.31
C TRP A 65 44.45 -31.44 0.99
N GLY A 66 43.99 -32.68 1.21
CA GLY A 66 42.57 -33.04 1.11
C GLY A 66 41.71 -32.27 2.11
N ALA A 67 42.14 -32.16 3.37
CA ALA A 67 41.45 -31.38 4.38
C ALA A 67 41.44 -29.87 4.07
N TYR A 68 42.55 -29.33 3.55
CA TYR A 68 42.62 -27.93 3.11
C TYR A 68 41.68 -27.65 1.94
N ALA A 69 41.69 -28.50 0.91
CA ALA A 69 40.80 -28.37 -0.25
C ALA A 69 39.31 -28.46 0.17
N TYR A 70 38.98 -29.37 1.08
CA TYR A 70 37.64 -29.47 1.65
C TYR A 70 37.25 -28.20 2.43
N SER A 71 38.17 -27.65 3.23
CA SER A 71 37.90 -26.40 3.96
C SER A 71 37.64 -25.22 3.03
N VAL A 72 38.42 -25.07 1.95
CA VAL A 72 38.26 -23.99 0.97
C VAL A 72 36.91 -24.10 0.26
N LEU A 73 36.49 -25.30 -0.12
CA LEU A 73 35.19 -25.52 -0.75
C LEU A 73 34.02 -25.28 0.21
N SER A 74 34.16 -25.62 1.49
CA SER A 74 33.10 -25.41 2.50
C SER A 74 32.84 -23.94 2.85
N SER A 75 33.83 -23.05 2.65
CA SER A 75 33.70 -21.62 2.96
C SER A 75 32.71 -20.90 2.04
N THR A 76 32.65 -21.30 0.76
CA THR A 76 31.81 -20.66 -0.24
C THR A 76 30.32 -20.90 0.03
N GLN A 77 29.98 -22.08 0.56
CA GLN A 77 28.61 -22.41 0.95
C GLN A 77 28.13 -21.57 2.14
N LEU A 78 28.99 -21.31 3.12
CA LEU A 78 28.68 -20.44 4.25
C LEU A 78 28.47 -18.99 3.81
N GLU A 79 29.33 -18.48 2.92
CA GLU A 79 29.20 -17.13 2.38
C GLU A 79 27.91 -16.95 1.58
N GLN A 80 27.51 -17.96 0.80
CA GLN A 80 26.22 -17.96 0.08
C GLN A 80 25.04 -17.93 1.05
N GLN A 81 25.09 -18.71 2.14
CA GLN A 81 24.03 -18.72 3.14
C GLN A 81 23.91 -17.39 3.88
N VAL A 82 25.03 -16.80 4.31
CA VAL A 82 25.05 -15.50 5.00
C VAL A 82 24.65 -14.36 4.06
N SER A 83 25.12 -14.37 2.80
CA SER A 83 24.70 -13.37 1.81
C SER A 83 23.21 -13.48 1.48
N GLY A 84 22.67 -14.69 1.39
CA GLY A 84 21.23 -14.93 1.26
C GLY A 84 20.43 -14.36 2.43
N GLN A 85 20.84 -14.64 3.67
CA GLN A 85 20.16 -14.11 4.87
C GLN A 85 20.24 -12.59 4.97
N THR A 86 21.39 -11.99 4.65
CA THR A 86 21.56 -10.53 4.66
C THR A 86 20.77 -9.85 3.55
N ALA A 87 20.66 -10.47 2.38
CA ALA A 87 19.80 -9.98 1.30
C ALA A 87 18.32 -10.01 1.71
N ALA A 88 17.86 -11.13 2.29
CA ALA A 88 16.48 -11.26 2.79
C ALA A 88 16.17 -10.22 3.88
N LEU A 89 17.10 -9.98 4.81
CA LEU A 89 16.91 -8.99 5.87
C LEU A 89 16.87 -7.55 5.33
N ARG A 90 17.69 -7.24 4.31
CA ARG A 90 17.67 -5.94 3.63
C ARG A 90 16.36 -5.72 2.88
N GLU A 91 15.84 -6.75 2.22
CA GLU A 91 14.55 -6.68 1.53
C GLU A 91 13.43 -6.40 2.53
N TYR A 92 13.43 -7.10 3.67
CA TYR A 92 12.49 -6.84 4.76
C TYR A 92 12.59 -5.38 5.22
N GLN A 93 13.80 -4.88 5.52
CA GLN A 93 13.99 -3.48 5.92
C GLN A 93 13.46 -2.48 4.86
N ALA A 94 13.72 -2.74 3.57
CA ALA A 94 13.21 -1.91 2.49
C ALA A 94 11.68 -1.90 2.44
N GLN A 95 11.05 -3.06 2.67
CA GLN A 95 9.61 -3.19 2.75
C GLN A 95 9.03 -2.35 3.90
N PHE A 96 9.59 -2.42 5.12
CA PHE A 96 9.12 -1.61 6.26
C PHE A 96 9.26 -0.12 6.00
N LEU A 97 10.35 0.32 5.37
CA LEU A 97 10.52 1.73 5.02
C LEU A 97 9.47 2.18 3.98
N SER A 98 9.11 1.31 3.04
CA SER A 98 8.06 1.60 2.07
C SER A 98 6.68 1.70 2.73
N GLU A 99 6.37 0.81 3.68
CA GLU A 99 5.12 0.83 4.44
C GLU A 99 5.03 2.07 5.33
N ARG A 100 6.11 2.44 6.01
CA ARG A 100 6.17 3.68 6.79
C ARG A 100 6.00 4.91 5.92
N ARG A 101 6.63 4.96 4.74
CA ARG A 101 6.47 6.08 3.80
C ARG A 101 5.03 6.19 3.29
N LYS A 102 4.36 5.07 3.02
CA LYS A 102 2.92 5.05 2.67
C LYS A 102 2.08 5.63 3.81
N ALA A 103 2.29 5.17 5.04
CA ALA A 103 1.60 5.67 6.21
C ALA A 103 1.83 7.18 6.46
N GLU A 104 3.06 7.67 6.23
CA GLU A 104 3.38 9.11 6.31
C GLU A 104 2.65 9.94 5.26
N ASN A 105 2.54 9.42 4.03
CA ASN A 105 1.80 10.09 2.95
C ASN A 105 0.31 10.16 3.27
N GLU A 106 -0.29 9.04 3.70
CA GLU A 106 -1.70 8.97 4.12
C GLU A 106 -1.96 9.90 5.32
N ALA A 107 -1.06 9.95 6.30
CA ALA A 107 -1.15 10.92 7.41
C ALA A 107 -1.07 12.38 6.92
N GLY A 108 -0.28 12.64 5.88
CA GLY A 108 -0.23 13.93 5.20
C GLY A 108 -1.55 14.31 4.54
N GLU A 109 -2.23 13.36 3.89
CA GLU A 109 -3.57 13.55 3.32
C GLU A 109 -4.61 13.85 4.40
N ILE A 110 -4.60 13.12 5.51
CA ILE A 110 -5.48 13.38 6.65
C ILE A 110 -5.27 14.80 7.19
N ARG A 111 -4.02 15.25 7.33
CA ARG A 111 -3.72 16.64 7.77
C ARG A 111 -4.28 17.68 6.80
N LYS A 112 -4.13 17.47 5.50
CA LYS A 112 -4.71 18.36 4.48
C LYS A 112 -6.23 18.42 4.58
N LEU A 113 -6.89 17.27 4.78
CA LEU A 113 -8.35 17.21 4.98
C LEU A 113 -8.77 17.94 6.26
N GLN A 114 -8.00 17.81 7.35
CA GLN A 114 -8.25 18.55 8.59
C GLN A 114 -8.11 20.07 8.40
N GLU A 115 -7.12 20.51 7.63
CA GLU A 115 -6.93 21.92 7.29
C GLU A 115 -8.08 22.45 6.43
N GLN A 116 -8.51 21.69 5.42
CA GLN A 116 -9.70 22.02 4.63
C GLN A 116 -10.96 22.11 5.50
N LEU A 117 -11.12 21.21 6.47
CA LEU A 117 -12.24 21.26 7.42
C LEU A 117 -12.17 22.53 8.29
N ALA A 118 -10.97 22.93 8.73
CA ALA A 118 -10.79 24.17 9.50
C ALA A 118 -11.12 25.41 8.65
N LEU A 119 -10.70 25.44 7.39
CA LEU A 119 -11.02 26.51 6.44
C LEU A 119 -12.52 26.59 6.16
N ALA A 120 -13.17 25.46 5.86
CA ALA A 120 -14.61 25.39 5.62
C ALA A 120 -15.43 25.82 6.85
N LYS A 121 -14.99 25.45 8.06
CA LYS A 121 -15.60 25.93 9.30
C LYS A 121 -15.49 27.44 9.45
N GLY A 122 -14.31 28.01 9.15
CA GLY A 122 -14.11 29.46 9.17
C GLY A 122 -15.02 30.19 8.18
N GLU A 123 -15.26 29.63 6.99
CA GLU A 123 -16.18 30.20 6.00
C GLU A 123 -17.63 30.22 6.51
N ILE A 124 -18.09 29.15 7.15
CA ILE A 124 -19.43 29.09 7.76
C ILE A 124 -19.57 30.16 8.86
N GLU A 125 -18.55 30.33 9.70
CA GLU A 125 -18.56 31.33 10.76
C GLU A 125 -18.60 32.76 10.19
N GLN A 126 -17.84 33.01 9.13
CA GLN A 126 -17.88 34.30 8.42
C GLN A 126 -19.25 34.56 7.79
N LEU A 127 -19.85 33.55 7.14
CA LEU A 127 -21.20 33.65 6.59
C LEU A 127 -22.23 33.94 7.68
N THR A 128 -22.06 33.36 8.87
CA THR A 128 -22.93 33.61 10.03
C THR A 128 -22.83 35.07 10.47
N VAL A 129 -21.61 35.62 10.59
CA VAL A 129 -21.42 37.04 10.93
C VAL A 129 -22.06 37.95 9.88
N LYS A 130 -21.82 37.69 8.59
CA LYS A 130 -22.45 38.45 7.50
C LYS A 130 -23.97 38.38 7.58
N HIS A 131 -24.55 37.22 7.87
CA HIS A 131 -25.98 37.08 8.05
C HIS A 131 -26.50 37.97 9.18
N THR A 132 -25.84 37.96 10.34
CA THR A 132 -26.25 38.79 11.49
C THR A 132 -26.19 40.29 11.18
N GLU A 133 -25.19 40.75 10.41
CA GLU A 133 -25.08 42.14 9.96
C GLU A 133 -26.19 42.50 8.96
N THR A 134 -26.48 41.60 8.01
CA THR A 134 -27.61 41.79 7.08
C THR A 134 -28.95 41.80 7.80
N GLU A 135 -29.13 40.98 8.84
CA GLU A 135 -30.35 40.98 9.65
C GLU A 135 -30.49 42.26 10.47
N ALA A 136 -29.40 42.76 11.07
CA ALA A 136 -29.40 44.00 11.84
C ALA A 136 -29.69 45.23 10.94
N SER A 137 -29.11 45.25 9.73
CA SER A 137 -29.41 46.30 8.74
C SER A 137 -30.84 46.21 8.22
N LEU A 138 -31.39 45.01 8.02
CA LEU A 138 -32.80 44.82 7.66
C LEU A 138 -33.75 45.25 8.79
N SER A 139 -33.42 44.98 10.06
CA SER A 139 -34.25 45.46 11.18
C SER A 139 -34.22 46.98 11.29
N ALA A 140 -33.06 47.61 11.15
CA ALA A 140 -32.93 49.07 11.15
C ALA A 140 -33.70 49.71 9.98
N ALA A 141 -33.61 49.14 8.77
CA ALA A 141 -34.35 49.61 7.61
C ALA A 141 -35.87 49.42 7.77
N ARG A 142 -36.31 48.30 8.37
CA ARG A 142 -37.73 48.09 8.71
C ARG A 142 -38.25 49.12 9.71
N GLU A 143 -37.44 49.49 10.70
CA GLU A 143 -37.80 50.48 11.71
C GLU A 143 -37.92 51.90 11.10
N GLN A 144 -37.03 52.24 10.16
CA GLN A 144 -37.15 53.45 9.32
C GLN A 144 -38.40 53.45 8.43
N LEU A 145 -38.83 52.27 7.96
CA LEU A 145 -40.05 52.13 7.17
C LEU A 145 -41.29 52.23 8.03
N ALA A 146 -41.25 51.70 9.26
CA ALA A 146 -42.32 51.82 10.24
C ALA A 146 -42.53 53.28 10.66
N SER A 147 -41.45 54.07 10.83
CA SER A 147 -41.56 55.51 11.11
C SER A 147 -42.15 56.32 9.95
N LEU A 148 -42.05 55.82 8.70
CA LEU A 148 -42.72 56.40 7.53
C LEU A 148 -44.18 55.93 7.37
N GLN A 149 -44.53 54.74 7.86
CA GLN A 149 -45.88 54.18 7.78
C GLN A 149 -46.87 54.79 8.78
N ASP A 150 -46.41 55.48 9.82
CA ASP A 150 -47.26 56.18 10.80
C ASP A 150 -48.10 57.34 10.19
N ILE A 151 -47.89 57.68 8.91
CA ILE A 151 -48.68 58.70 8.17
C ILE A 151 -49.82 58.07 7.33
N HIS A 152 -49.88 56.75 7.15
CA HIS A 152 -50.97 56.07 6.41
C HIS A 152 -51.19 54.63 6.88
N ALA A 153 -52.12 54.44 7.83
CA ALA A 153 -52.71 53.15 8.15
C ALA A 153 -54.06 52.99 7.41
N PRO A 154 -54.19 52.10 6.40
CA PRO A 154 -55.48 51.58 5.97
C PRO A 154 -55.97 50.52 6.97
N PRO A 155 -57.29 50.39 7.21
CA PRO A 155 -57.83 49.45 8.19
C PRO A 155 -57.59 48.00 7.73
N ALA A 156 -57.32 47.16 8.73
CA ALA A 156 -56.97 45.76 8.61
C ALA A 156 -57.96 44.93 7.78
N LEU A 157 -57.42 44.07 6.92
CA LEU A 157 -58.09 42.88 6.42
C LEU A 157 -57.38 41.65 7.02
N ASP A 158 -58.17 40.87 7.75
CA ASP A 158 -57.83 39.55 8.27
C ASP A 158 -57.26 38.64 7.17
N GLY A 159 -56.15 37.95 7.46
CA GLY A 159 -55.70 36.83 6.63
C GLY A 159 -54.20 36.69 6.38
N ALA A 160 -53.33 36.93 7.37
CA ALA A 160 -51.92 36.53 7.26
C ALA A 160 -51.74 35.11 7.83
N VAL A 161 -51.93 34.11 6.97
CA VAL A 161 -51.53 32.72 7.23
C VAL A 161 -50.03 32.67 7.53
N ALA A 162 -49.68 32.00 8.62
CA ALA A 162 -48.33 31.83 9.11
C ALA A 162 -47.35 31.32 8.03
N LEU A 163 -46.41 32.15 7.61
CA LEU A 163 -45.20 31.76 6.86
C LEU A 163 -44.18 31.09 7.79
N ARG A 164 -44.58 30.01 8.47
CA ARG A 164 -43.71 29.22 9.36
C ARG A 164 -43.46 27.85 8.71
N GLY A 165 -42.58 27.82 7.71
CA GLY A 165 -42.26 26.58 7.01
C GLY A 165 -41.50 26.78 5.70
N VAL A 166 -40.37 27.49 5.73
CA VAL A 166 -39.38 27.33 4.66
C VAL A 166 -38.69 25.99 4.90
N THR A 167 -39.33 24.90 4.46
CA THR A 167 -38.66 23.61 4.31
C THR A 167 -37.58 23.80 3.24
N PRO A 168 -36.30 23.49 3.52
CA PRO A 168 -35.25 23.59 2.51
C PRO A 168 -35.66 22.77 1.29
N LEU A 169 -35.57 23.36 0.09
CA LEU A 169 -35.72 22.61 -1.15
C LEU A 169 -34.64 21.51 -1.17
N PRO A 170 -34.97 20.27 -1.59
CA PRO A 170 -33.99 19.21 -1.72
C PRO A 170 -32.88 19.65 -2.68
N THR A 171 -31.63 19.37 -2.31
CA THR A 171 -30.48 19.66 -3.18
C THR A 171 -30.45 18.70 -4.38
N LYS A 172 -29.63 19.00 -5.40
CA LYS A 172 -29.50 18.07 -6.55
C LYS A 172 -29.02 16.68 -6.14
N GLN A 173 -28.14 16.60 -5.14
CA GLN A 173 -27.63 15.33 -4.60
C GLN A 173 -28.74 14.51 -3.93
N ASP A 174 -29.62 15.19 -3.20
CA ASP A 174 -30.80 14.59 -2.57
C ASP A 174 -31.75 13.97 -3.58
N VAL A 175 -31.95 14.62 -4.73
CA VAL A 175 -32.77 14.11 -5.84
C VAL A 175 -32.13 12.87 -6.48
N ILE A 176 -30.81 12.89 -6.71
CA ILE A 176 -30.06 11.74 -7.26
C ILE A 176 -30.18 10.53 -6.31
N ALA A 177 -29.98 10.75 -5.01
CA ALA A 177 -30.11 9.71 -4.00
C ALA A 177 -31.54 9.13 -3.98
N ALA A 178 -32.55 9.98 -4.12
CA ALA A 178 -33.94 9.55 -4.17
C ALA A 178 -34.26 8.74 -5.44
N GLN A 179 -33.78 9.16 -6.61
CA GLN A 179 -33.96 8.43 -7.87
C GLN A 179 -33.34 7.03 -7.83
N LYS A 180 -32.13 6.92 -7.25
CA LYS A 180 -31.47 5.62 -7.04
C LYS A 180 -32.29 4.72 -6.10
N ALA A 181 -32.69 5.24 -4.95
CA ALA A 181 -33.48 4.48 -3.99
C ALA A 181 -34.86 4.07 -4.53
N LEU A 182 -35.52 4.90 -5.34
CA LEU A 182 -36.76 4.52 -6.03
C LEU A 182 -36.53 3.36 -7.00
N THR A 183 -35.38 3.34 -7.68
CA THR A 183 -34.99 2.26 -8.60
C THR A 183 -34.69 0.97 -7.84
N ASP A 184 -33.96 1.06 -6.73
CA ASP A 184 -33.63 -0.09 -5.86
C ASP A 184 -34.89 -0.70 -5.22
N LEU A 185 -35.89 0.13 -4.93
CA LEU A 185 -37.19 -0.30 -4.40
C LEU A 185 -38.17 -0.81 -5.49
N GLY A 186 -37.82 -0.72 -6.77
CA GLY A 186 -38.62 -1.24 -7.88
C GLY A 186 -39.72 -0.31 -8.41
N PHE A 187 -39.74 0.98 -8.04
CA PHE A 187 -40.73 1.97 -8.50
C PHE A 187 -40.43 2.54 -9.91
N GLY A 188 -39.60 1.85 -10.70
CA GLY A 188 -39.26 2.22 -12.07
C GLY A 188 -37.75 2.32 -12.30
N LYS A 189 -37.33 2.21 -13.58
CA LYS A 189 -35.94 2.44 -14.00
C LYS A 189 -35.74 3.93 -14.23
N LEU A 190 -35.31 4.65 -13.19
CA LEU A 190 -35.05 6.08 -13.24
C LEU A 190 -33.56 6.34 -13.46
N GLU A 191 -33.23 7.34 -14.28
CA GLU A 191 -31.86 7.85 -14.37
C GLU A 191 -31.61 8.81 -13.20
N ALA A 192 -30.49 8.63 -12.49
CA ALA A 192 -30.13 9.43 -11.33
C ALA A 192 -29.41 10.73 -11.75
N ASP A 193 -30.08 11.53 -12.58
CA ASP A 193 -29.58 12.76 -13.19
C ASP A 193 -29.77 14.01 -12.29
N GLY A 194 -30.55 13.86 -11.23
CA GLY A 194 -30.92 14.93 -10.29
C GLY A 194 -32.02 15.84 -10.81
N VAL A 195 -32.75 15.42 -11.85
CA VAL A 195 -33.87 16.18 -12.44
C VAL A 195 -35.18 15.42 -12.23
N VAL A 196 -36.16 16.09 -11.62
CA VAL A 196 -37.49 15.50 -11.40
C VAL A 196 -38.31 15.58 -12.69
N GLY A 197 -38.13 14.59 -13.56
CA GLY A 197 -38.94 14.37 -14.76
C GLY A 197 -40.33 13.77 -14.47
N ALA A 198 -41.15 13.59 -15.51
CA ALA A 198 -42.49 13.02 -15.40
C ALA A 198 -42.49 11.58 -14.84
N THR A 199 -41.52 10.77 -15.26
CA THR A 199 -41.32 9.39 -14.77
C THR A 199 -40.92 9.37 -13.30
N THR A 200 -39.98 10.24 -12.90
CA THR A 200 -39.56 10.40 -11.49
C THR A 200 -40.74 10.84 -10.62
N ARG A 201 -41.58 11.75 -11.12
CA ARG A 201 -42.78 12.20 -10.41
C ARG A 201 -43.77 11.07 -10.18
N GLN A 202 -44.05 10.26 -11.19
CA GLN A 202 -44.94 9.10 -11.05
C GLN A 202 -44.42 8.10 -10.02
N ALA A 203 -43.12 7.78 -10.05
CA ALA A 203 -42.50 6.91 -9.06
C ALA A 203 -42.60 7.47 -7.62
N ILE A 204 -42.44 8.79 -7.45
CA ILE A 204 -42.61 9.45 -6.16
C ILE A 204 -44.07 9.36 -5.69
N GLU A 205 -45.04 9.56 -6.57
CA GLU A 205 -46.46 9.46 -6.23
C GLU A 205 -46.84 8.04 -5.79
N GLU A 206 -46.36 7.01 -6.49
CA GLU A 206 -46.57 5.61 -6.13
C GLU A 206 -45.94 5.28 -4.78
N TYR A 207 -44.71 5.73 -4.54
CA TYR A 207 -44.05 5.56 -3.25
C TYR A 207 -44.81 6.26 -2.11
N GLN A 208 -45.25 7.51 -2.34
CA GLN A 208 -46.04 8.27 -1.35
C GLN A 208 -47.35 7.54 -1.03
N ARG A 209 -48.03 6.98 -2.03
CA ARG A 209 -49.23 6.15 -1.84
C ARG A 209 -48.93 4.91 -1.01
N LEU A 210 -47.83 4.22 -1.28
CA LEU A 210 -47.48 2.99 -0.57
C LEU A 210 -47.19 3.23 0.91
N VAL A 211 -46.49 4.33 1.22
CA VAL A 211 -46.08 4.67 2.59
C VAL A 211 -47.16 5.45 3.36
N GLY A 212 -48.27 5.80 2.71
CA GLY A 212 -49.36 6.57 3.32
C GLY A 212 -49.00 8.04 3.55
N LEU A 213 -48.10 8.59 2.74
CA LEU A 213 -47.76 10.02 2.74
C LEU A 213 -48.71 10.78 1.80
N THR A 214 -48.84 12.09 2.02
CA THR A 214 -49.60 12.97 1.12
C THR A 214 -49.01 12.91 -0.29
N VAL A 215 -49.83 12.48 -1.25
CA VAL A 215 -49.45 12.35 -2.65
C VAL A 215 -49.35 13.73 -3.27
N THR A 216 -48.14 14.26 -3.30
CA THR A 216 -47.82 15.59 -3.85
C THR A 216 -47.03 15.49 -5.16
N GLY A 217 -46.44 14.32 -5.44
CA GLY A 217 -45.52 14.11 -6.56
C GLY A 217 -44.24 14.94 -6.48
N GLN A 218 -43.98 15.56 -5.32
CA GLN A 218 -42.80 16.36 -5.06
C GLN A 218 -41.98 15.74 -3.93
N LEU A 219 -40.66 15.86 -4.06
CA LEU A 219 -39.72 15.33 -3.10
C LEU A 219 -39.62 16.27 -1.88
N HIS A 220 -40.59 16.17 -0.97
CA HIS A 220 -40.55 16.89 0.30
C HIS A 220 -39.55 16.24 1.28
N ALA A 221 -39.06 17.00 2.26
CA ALA A 221 -38.13 16.49 3.28
C ALA A 221 -38.64 15.20 3.98
N GLN A 222 -39.95 15.12 4.26
CA GLN A 222 -40.56 13.94 4.86
C GLN A 222 -40.54 12.72 3.91
N THR A 223 -40.82 12.93 2.62
CA THR A 223 -40.77 11.85 1.60
C THR A 223 -39.34 11.34 1.45
N LEU A 224 -38.36 12.25 1.38
CA LEU A 224 -36.95 11.90 1.26
C LEU A 224 -36.44 11.09 2.45
N GLN A 225 -36.73 11.55 3.67
CA GLN A 225 -36.29 10.86 4.89
C GLN A 225 -36.87 9.44 4.97
N SER A 226 -38.16 9.30 4.63
CA SER A 226 -38.78 7.97 4.58
C SER A 226 -38.11 7.08 3.55
N LEU A 227 -37.82 7.62 2.36
CA LEU A 227 -37.26 6.88 1.24
C LEU A 227 -35.83 6.39 1.54
N MET A 228 -34.98 7.25 2.12
CA MET A 228 -33.63 6.86 2.54
C MET A 228 -33.64 5.78 3.62
N ARG A 229 -34.60 5.82 4.55
CA ARG A 229 -34.76 4.77 5.56
C ARG A 229 -35.12 3.44 4.91
N SER A 230 -36.10 3.42 4.01
CA SER A 230 -36.52 2.23 3.28
C SER A 230 -35.39 1.64 2.45
N ALA A 231 -34.65 2.48 1.70
CA ALA A 231 -33.49 2.06 0.92
C ALA A 231 -32.38 1.46 1.79
N LYS A 232 -32.09 2.06 2.95
CA LYS A 232 -31.10 1.52 3.89
C LYS A 232 -31.49 0.15 4.44
N VAL A 233 -32.79 -0.08 4.71
CA VAL A 233 -33.29 -1.38 5.17
C VAL A 233 -33.11 -2.43 4.09
N VAL A 234 -33.44 -2.11 2.84
CA VAL A 234 -33.29 -3.03 1.70
C VAL A 234 -31.82 -3.31 1.41
N ALA A 235 -30.95 -2.30 1.45
CA ALA A 235 -29.51 -2.47 1.30
C ALA A 235 -28.93 -3.41 2.38
N ALA A 236 -29.33 -3.22 3.64
CA ALA A 236 -28.90 -4.08 4.75
C ALA A 236 -29.47 -5.51 4.67
N GLN A 237 -30.57 -5.72 3.94
CA GLN A 237 -31.12 -7.05 3.70
C GLN A 237 -30.37 -7.80 2.60
N ASN A 238 -29.97 -7.10 1.53
CA ASN A 238 -29.22 -7.71 0.42
C ASN A 238 -27.82 -8.18 0.86
N GLU A 239 -27.15 -7.44 1.76
CA GLU A 239 -25.85 -7.84 2.34
C GLU A 239 -25.91 -9.09 3.23
N ARG A 240 -27.10 -9.52 3.69
CA ARG A 240 -27.26 -10.75 4.47
C ARG A 240 -27.52 -11.99 3.62
N THR A 241 -27.79 -11.81 2.34
CA THR A 241 -28.18 -12.86 1.41
C THR A 241 -27.07 -13.26 0.43
N GLU A 242 -25.90 -12.64 0.53
CA GLU A 242 -24.66 -13.02 -0.16
C GLU A 242 -23.67 -13.71 0.79
#